data_AF-A0A938V4P3-F1
#
_entry.id   AF-A0A938V4P3-F1
#
_cell.length_a   1.000
_cell.length_b   1.000
_cell.length_c   1.000
_cell.angle_alpha   90.00
_cell.angle_beta   90.00
_cell.angle_gamma   90.00
#
_symmetry.space_group_name_H-M   'P 1'
#
loop_
_entity.id
_entity.type
_entity.pdbx_description
1 polymer ?
#
loop_
_entity_poly.entity_id
_entity_poly.type
_entity_poly.pdbx_seq_one_letter_code
_entity_poly.pdbx_strand_id
1 'polypeptide(L)'
;MTGHDRDSSSRHWSHTRLFGVHLATHAIPDAACFLHGGEGCKTKSQLHLVFNDWMHESHNRRIWTDIDDTSLIRGSALRLEQMVRTWVPRRKPAIAFVAAATFLELAGDDLDGAVQRVVEEVGCPVHRIVVSAFEGDLLDGYRQVIDRCLREVSWDREPESGINVVGHFFDRYEADREADLAELARLAAGIGLELRSVFLSGTPLEGLREAWRGAVNVVLPDAAPLADELARISGRPSVVTDLPVGLHGTARWLRAVGEAARG
;
A
#
# COMPACT_ATOMS: atom_id res chain seq x y z
N MET A 1 8.32 5.69 41.05
CA MET A 1 8.49 7.04 40.50
C MET A 1 8.83 6.88 39.03
N THR A 2 8.03 7.22 38.05
CA THR A 2 6.72 7.88 37.97
C THR A 2 6.03 7.25 36.76
N GLY A 3 4.73 6.99 36.87
CA GLY A 3 3.91 6.57 35.74
C GLY A 3 4.02 7.63 34.64
N HIS A 4 4.37 7.20 33.44
CA HIS A 4 4.30 8.06 32.28
C HIS A 4 2.84 8.03 31.83
N ASP A 5 2.11 9.09 32.17
CA ASP A 5 0.78 9.36 31.63
C ASP A 5 0.82 9.23 30.11
N ARG A 6 0.08 8.25 29.58
CA ARG A 6 -0.06 7.96 28.15
C ARG A 6 -1.23 8.74 27.55
N ASP A 7 -1.35 10.03 27.87
CA ASP A 7 -2.47 10.85 27.41
C ASP A 7 -2.03 12.24 26.96
N SER A 8 -1.00 12.29 26.10
CA SER A 8 -0.70 13.51 25.36
C SER A 8 -0.56 13.20 23.87
N SER A 9 -1.28 13.97 23.09
CA SER A 9 -1.36 14.08 21.62
C SER A 9 -0.03 14.39 20.91
N SER A 10 1.11 14.07 21.54
CA SER A 10 2.45 14.50 21.14
C SER A 10 3.24 13.44 20.35
N ARG A 11 2.66 12.27 20.06
CA ARG A 11 3.30 11.20 19.27
C ARG A 11 2.92 11.14 17.78
N HIS A 12 2.10 12.06 17.26
CA HIS A 12 1.67 12.02 15.85
C HIS A 12 2.58 12.87 14.95
N TRP A 13 3.86 12.53 14.87
CA TRP A 13 4.67 12.94 13.70
C TRP A 13 4.36 12.10 12.47
N SER A 14 3.55 11.05 12.63
CA SER A 14 3.04 10.22 11.54
C SER A 14 1.68 10.76 11.05
N HIS A 15 1.56 10.84 9.73
CA HIS A 15 0.29 11.17 9.06
C HIS A 15 -0.75 10.06 9.30
N THR A 16 -2.00 10.30 8.92
CA THR A 16 -3.10 9.33 9.12
C THR A 16 -3.00 8.12 8.19
N ARG A 17 -3.70 7.03 8.53
CA ARG A 17 -3.91 5.85 7.67
C ARG A 17 -4.37 6.22 6.26
N LEU A 18 -5.26 7.21 6.13
CA LEU A 18 -5.75 7.71 4.84
C LEU A 18 -4.60 8.16 3.93
N PHE A 19 -3.61 8.86 4.49
CA PHE A 19 -2.45 9.28 3.71
C PHE A 19 -1.55 8.10 3.36
N GLY A 20 -1.42 7.11 4.25
CA GLY A 20 -0.75 5.84 3.94
C GLY A 20 -1.36 5.09 2.76
N VAL A 21 -2.70 4.99 2.71
CA VAL A 21 -3.42 4.39 1.58
C VAL A 21 -3.16 5.17 0.29
N HIS A 22 -3.17 6.50 0.37
CA HIS A 22 -2.89 7.37 -0.77
C HIS A 22 -1.47 7.15 -1.35
N LEU A 23 -0.44 7.11 -0.51
CA LEU A 23 0.94 6.86 -0.92
C LEU A 23 1.14 5.43 -1.43
N ALA A 24 0.61 4.43 -0.72
CA ALA A 24 0.70 3.03 -1.16
C ALA A 24 0.03 2.81 -2.51
N THR A 25 -1.13 3.43 -2.74
CA THR A 25 -1.79 3.38 -4.05
C THR A 25 -0.95 4.08 -5.12
N HIS A 26 -0.18 5.11 -4.75
CA HIS A 26 0.69 5.83 -5.67
C HIS A 26 1.92 5.04 -6.12
N ALA A 27 2.42 4.16 -5.26
CA ALA A 27 3.45 3.20 -5.60
C ALA A 27 3.02 2.10 -6.59
N ILE A 28 1.74 2.09 -7.03
CA ILE A 28 1.23 1.23 -8.11
C ILE A 28 0.71 2.13 -9.25
N PRO A 29 1.44 2.26 -10.36
CA PRO A 29 1.18 3.30 -11.34
C PRO A 29 -0.13 3.13 -12.12
N ASP A 30 -0.67 1.92 -12.18
CA ASP A 30 -1.95 1.60 -12.81
C ASP A 30 -3.10 1.39 -11.79
N ALA A 31 -2.90 1.79 -10.53
CA ALA A 31 -3.94 1.79 -9.51
C ALA A 31 -4.69 3.13 -9.41
N ALA A 32 -5.97 3.07 -9.03
CA ALA A 32 -6.78 4.25 -8.72
C ALA A 32 -7.02 4.38 -7.20
N CYS A 33 -6.87 5.58 -6.65
CA CYS A 33 -7.20 5.90 -5.28
C CYS A 33 -8.51 6.70 -5.24
N PHE A 34 -9.56 6.13 -4.67
CA PHE A 34 -10.81 6.80 -4.37
C PHE A 34 -10.78 7.30 -2.94
N LEU A 35 -10.66 8.61 -2.78
CA LEU A 35 -10.75 9.29 -1.49
C LEU A 35 -12.18 9.78 -1.30
N HIS A 36 -12.93 9.02 -0.50
CA HIS A 36 -14.31 9.34 -0.19
C HIS A 36 -14.34 10.38 0.92
N GLY A 37 -14.63 11.63 0.57
CA GLY A 37 -14.51 12.76 1.49
C GLY A 37 -14.67 14.11 0.78
N GLY A 38 -14.45 15.19 1.54
CA GLY A 38 -14.44 16.55 1.01
C GLY A 38 -13.07 16.99 0.47
N GLU A 39 -13.05 18.16 -0.18
CA GLU A 39 -11.86 18.73 -0.85
C GLU A 39 -10.62 18.91 0.06
N GLY A 40 -10.81 19.16 1.36
CA GLY A 40 -9.68 19.36 2.27
C GLY A 40 -8.72 18.16 2.37
N CYS A 41 -9.25 16.94 2.35
CA CYS A 41 -8.45 15.71 2.36
C CYS A 41 -7.67 15.54 1.06
N LYS A 42 -8.31 15.88 -0.07
CA LYS A 42 -7.67 15.90 -1.39
C LYS A 42 -6.42 16.76 -1.37
N THR A 43 -6.56 18.03 -0.98
CA THR A 43 -5.46 18.99 -1.08
C THR A 43 -4.30 18.56 -0.19
N LYS A 44 -4.57 18.16 1.06
CA LYS A 44 -3.51 17.74 2.00
C LYS A 44 -2.73 16.52 1.52
N SER A 45 -3.40 15.48 1.01
CA SER A 45 -2.72 14.29 0.51
C SER A 45 -1.99 14.55 -0.80
N GLN A 46 -2.62 15.28 -1.73
CA GLN A 46 -2.08 15.50 -3.08
C GLN A 46 -0.86 16.44 -3.07
N LEU A 47 -0.78 17.40 -2.14
CA LEU A 47 0.33 18.36 -2.09
C LEU A 47 1.69 17.67 -1.94
N HIS A 48 1.78 16.57 -1.17
CA HIS A 48 3.02 15.83 -1.03
C HIS A 48 3.57 15.36 -2.39
N LEU A 49 2.70 14.78 -3.22
CA LEU A 49 3.07 14.32 -4.56
C LEU A 49 3.34 15.50 -5.51
N VAL A 50 2.53 16.55 -5.47
CA VAL A 50 2.75 17.72 -6.35
C VAL A 50 4.14 18.33 -6.19
N PHE A 51 4.69 18.34 -4.97
CA PHE A 51 6.00 18.91 -4.71
C PHE A 51 7.18 17.93 -4.86
N ASN A 52 6.96 16.63 -4.64
CA ASN A 52 8.05 15.67 -4.45
C ASN A 52 7.96 14.46 -5.39
N ASP A 53 7.33 14.60 -6.57
CA ASP A 53 7.05 13.45 -7.45
C ASP A 53 7.59 13.64 -8.88
N TRP A 54 8.58 14.53 -9.06
CA TRP A 54 9.22 14.81 -10.36
C TRP A 54 8.27 14.96 -11.55
N MET A 55 7.14 15.63 -11.33
CA MET A 55 6.07 15.85 -12.32
C MET A 55 5.41 14.57 -12.84
N HIS A 56 5.54 13.44 -12.14
CA HIS A 56 4.82 12.23 -12.46
C HIS A 56 3.30 12.49 -12.34
N GLU A 57 2.55 11.94 -13.29
CA GLU A 57 1.12 12.21 -13.36
C GLU A 57 0.41 11.50 -12.21
N SER A 58 0.06 12.23 -11.15
CA SER A 58 -0.72 11.65 -10.05
C SER A 58 -2.22 11.92 -10.21
N HIS A 59 -2.63 13.09 -10.70
CA HIS A 59 -4.00 13.60 -10.63
C HIS A 59 -5.10 12.68 -11.21
N ASN A 60 -4.89 12.07 -12.38
CA ASN A 60 -5.92 11.29 -13.08
C ASN A 60 -6.26 9.98 -12.38
N ARG A 61 -5.40 9.52 -11.47
CA ARG A 61 -5.57 8.28 -10.71
C ARG A 61 -5.99 8.54 -9.26
N ARG A 62 -6.21 9.80 -8.87
CA ARG A 62 -6.77 10.17 -7.56
C ARG A 62 -8.14 10.80 -7.76
N ILE A 63 -9.15 10.11 -7.28
CA ILE A 63 -10.54 10.44 -7.47
C ILE A 63 -11.12 10.78 -6.10
N TRP A 64 -11.82 11.91 -6.04
CA TRP A 64 -12.37 12.46 -4.81
C TRP A 64 -13.86 12.52 -4.99
N THR A 65 -14.62 12.02 -4.02
CA THR A 65 -16.08 11.99 -4.15
C THR A 65 -16.71 13.36 -3.96
N ASP A 66 -15.99 14.30 -3.34
CA ASP A 66 -16.42 15.67 -3.06
C ASP A 66 -17.77 15.69 -2.33
N ILE A 67 -17.74 15.19 -1.09
CA ILE A 67 -18.96 15.10 -0.26
C ILE A 67 -19.34 16.49 0.25
N ASP A 68 -20.56 16.89 -0.09
CA ASP A 68 -21.25 18.05 0.43
C ASP A 68 -22.26 17.66 1.53
N ASP A 69 -22.82 18.66 2.21
CA ASP A 69 -23.79 18.46 3.28
C ASP A 69 -25.02 17.67 2.80
N THR A 70 -25.45 17.89 1.56
CA THR A 70 -26.59 17.17 0.97
C THR A 70 -26.31 15.69 0.84
N SER A 71 -25.12 15.32 0.33
CA SER A 71 -24.69 13.93 0.19
C SER A 71 -24.48 13.27 1.56
N LEU A 72 -23.98 14.03 2.55
CA LEU A 72 -23.83 13.54 3.91
C LEU A 72 -25.20 13.23 4.55
N ILE A 73 -26.19 14.10 4.40
CA ILE A 73 -27.54 13.91 4.97
C ILE A 73 -28.30 12.76 4.26
N ARG A 74 -28.13 12.61 2.94
CA ARG A 74 -28.86 11.62 2.14
C ARG A 74 -28.21 10.24 2.10
N GLY A 75 -26.99 10.12 2.62
CA GLY A 75 -26.16 8.91 2.52
C GLY A 75 -25.04 9.09 1.50
N SER A 76 -23.81 9.08 2.00
CA SER A 76 -22.58 9.30 1.24
C SER A 76 -22.21 8.11 0.34
N ALA A 77 -22.68 6.90 0.70
CA ALA A 77 -22.49 5.66 -0.06
C ALA A 77 -22.92 5.78 -1.53
N LEU A 78 -24.08 6.42 -1.81
CA LEU A 78 -24.57 6.59 -3.18
C LEU A 78 -23.59 7.40 -4.03
N ARG A 79 -22.96 8.42 -3.44
CA ARG A 79 -21.97 9.24 -4.13
C ARG A 79 -20.70 8.43 -4.44
N LEU A 80 -20.25 7.58 -3.54
CA LEU A 80 -19.13 6.67 -3.79
C LEU A 80 -19.43 5.75 -4.98
N GLU A 81 -20.60 5.12 -5.01
CA GLU A 81 -20.98 4.23 -6.11
C GLU A 81 -21.00 4.95 -7.47
N GLN A 82 -21.60 6.14 -7.53
CA GLN A 82 -21.63 6.97 -8.74
C GLN A 82 -20.21 7.27 -9.25
N MET A 83 -19.30 7.58 -8.33
CA MET A 83 -17.93 7.92 -8.66
C MET A 83 -17.15 6.70 -9.19
N VAL A 84 -17.32 5.52 -8.58
CA VAL A 84 -16.71 4.27 -9.06
C VAL A 84 -17.24 3.91 -10.45
N ARG A 85 -18.57 3.88 -10.64
CA ARG A 85 -19.22 3.64 -11.95
C ARG A 85 -18.77 4.62 -13.03
N THR A 86 -18.50 5.86 -12.65
CA THR A 86 -18.06 6.89 -13.59
C THR A 86 -16.60 6.70 -13.97
N TRP A 87 -15.71 6.58 -12.99
CA TRP A 87 -14.28 6.74 -13.25
C TRP A 87 -13.55 5.44 -13.56
N VAL A 88 -13.97 4.30 -13.00
CA VAL A 88 -13.29 3.02 -13.27
C VAL A 88 -13.35 2.67 -14.78
N PRO A 89 -14.50 2.71 -15.48
CA PRO A 89 -14.53 2.40 -16.92
C PRO A 89 -13.77 3.41 -17.79
N ARG A 90 -13.64 4.67 -17.32
CA ARG A 90 -12.95 5.76 -18.05
C ARG A 90 -11.44 5.70 -17.89
N ARG A 91 -10.96 5.36 -16.70
CA ARG A 91 -9.54 5.35 -16.34
C ARG A 91 -8.91 3.96 -16.47
N LYS A 92 -9.73 2.90 -16.44
CA LYS A 92 -9.34 1.50 -16.56
C LYS A 92 -8.14 1.13 -15.66
N PRO A 93 -8.20 1.42 -14.35
CA PRO A 93 -7.14 0.99 -13.45
C PRO A 93 -7.09 -0.54 -13.38
N ALA A 94 -5.93 -1.10 -13.06
CA ALA A 94 -5.78 -2.53 -12.80
C ALA A 94 -6.36 -2.94 -11.44
N ILE A 95 -6.38 -1.99 -10.49
CA ILE A 95 -6.93 -2.14 -9.14
C ILE A 95 -7.35 -0.77 -8.60
N ALA A 96 -8.39 -0.71 -7.77
CA ALA A 96 -8.80 0.50 -7.10
C ALA A 96 -8.88 0.32 -5.59
N PHE A 97 -8.43 1.34 -4.85
CA PHE A 97 -8.54 1.39 -3.39
C PHE A 97 -9.46 2.54 -2.98
N VAL A 98 -10.42 2.24 -2.12
CA VAL A 98 -11.35 3.23 -1.54
C VAL A 98 -10.97 3.46 -0.08
N ALA A 99 -10.68 4.71 0.29
CA ALA A 99 -10.52 5.12 1.68
C ALA A 99 -11.43 6.30 1.97
N ALA A 100 -12.23 6.21 3.04
CA ALA A 100 -13.13 7.27 3.44
C ALA A 100 -12.52 8.18 4.51
N ALA A 101 -12.88 9.45 4.49
CA ALA A 101 -12.53 10.38 5.55
C ALA A 101 -13.21 9.93 6.86
N THR A 102 -12.53 10.16 7.98
CA THR A 102 -12.96 9.66 9.30
C THR A 102 -14.40 10.04 9.67
N PHE A 103 -14.88 11.22 9.27
CA PHE A 103 -16.25 11.63 9.58
C PHE A 103 -17.33 10.81 8.83
N LEU A 104 -16.98 10.22 7.68
CA LEU A 104 -17.87 9.32 6.94
C LEU A 104 -17.88 7.92 7.52
N GLU A 105 -16.72 7.46 8.02
CA GLU A 105 -16.63 6.21 8.78
C GLU A 105 -17.49 6.28 10.05
N LEU A 106 -17.62 7.46 10.68
CA LEU A 106 -18.48 7.70 11.83
C LEU A 106 -19.96 7.90 11.48
N ALA A 107 -20.28 8.31 10.25
CA ALA A 107 -21.65 8.56 9.82
C ALA A 107 -22.49 7.28 9.74
N GLY A 108 -21.85 6.11 9.69
CA GLY A 108 -22.51 4.80 9.73
C GLY A 108 -23.11 4.35 8.39
N ASP A 109 -22.73 5.00 7.27
CA ASP A 109 -23.12 4.55 5.95
C ASP A 109 -22.50 3.19 5.59
N ASP A 110 -23.26 2.35 4.90
CA ASP A 110 -22.81 1.05 4.40
C ASP A 110 -21.91 1.20 3.15
N LEU A 111 -20.66 1.60 3.39
CA LEU A 111 -19.66 1.78 2.34
C LEU A 111 -19.11 0.43 1.83
N ASP A 112 -19.13 -0.64 2.63
CA ASP A 112 -18.71 -1.98 2.19
C ASP A 112 -19.70 -2.54 1.18
N GLY A 113 -21.00 -2.46 1.48
CA GLY A 113 -22.04 -2.82 0.54
C GLY A 113 -22.03 -1.93 -0.70
N ALA A 114 -21.70 -0.63 -0.56
CA ALA A 114 -21.55 0.26 -1.70
C ALA A 114 -20.46 -0.20 -2.67
N VAL A 115 -19.27 -0.55 -2.15
CA VAL A 115 -18.18 -1.11 -2.97
C VAL A 115 -18.60 -2.45 -3.58
N GLN A 116 -19.21 -3.34 -2.81
CA GLN A 116 -19.64 -4.65 -3.30
C GLN A 116 -20.63 -4.53 -4.48
N ARG A 117 -21.57 -3.59 -4.43
CA ARG A 117 -22.56 -3.36 -5.49
C ARG A 117 -21.92 -2.92 -6.82
N VAL A 118 -20.79 -2.20 -6.78
CA VAL A 118 -20.16 -1.65 -7.99
C VAL A 118 -19.02 -2.50 -8.53
N VAL A 119 -18.38 -3.34 -7.72
CA VAL A 119 -17.23 -4.18 -8.15
C VAL A 119 -17.59 -5.04 -9.36
N GLU A 120 -18.72 -5.74 -9.30
CA GLU A 120 -19.19 -6.62 -10.38
C GLU A 120 -19.53 -5.84 -11.66
N GLU A 121 -20.06 -4.62 -11.51
CA GLU A 121 -20.45 -3.78 -12.64
C GLU A 121 -19.26 -3.21 -13.42
N VAL A 122 -18.17 -2.87 -12.72
CA VAL A 122 -17.02 -2.18 -13.33
C VAL A 122 -15.91 -3.12 -13.80
N GLY A 123 -15.96 -4.40 -13.44
CA GLY A 123 -14.99 -5.42 -13.89
C GLY A 123 -13.55 -5.16 -13.44
N CYS A 124 -13.36 -4.43 -12.34
CA CYS A 124 -12.06 -4.11 -11.74
C CYS A 124 -12.11 -4.45 -10.25
N PRO A 125 -11.06 -5.04 -9.65
CA PRO A 125 -10.97 -5.15 -8.21
C PRO A 125 -11.06 -3.77 -7.56
N VAL A 126 -12.03 -3.58 -6.67
CA VAL A 126 -12.17 -2.36 -5.86
C VAL A 126 -12.18 -2.78 -4.40
N HIS A 127 -11.16 -2.35 -3.66
CA HIS A 127 -10.95 -2.73 -2.27
C HIS A 127 -11.18 -1.53 -1.36
N ARG A 128 -12.09 -1.65 -0.39
CA ARG A 128 -12.18 -0.67 0.69
C ARG A 128 -11.08 -0.93 1.71
N ILE A 129 -10.37 0.15 2.06
CA ILE A 129 -9.45 0.21 3.18
C ILE A 129 -10.09 1.09 4.25
N VAL A 130 -10.45 0.47 5.37
CA VAL A 130 -11.06 1.19 6.50
C VAL A 130 -9.97 1.97 7.21
N VAL A 131 -10.15 3.29 7.27
CA VAL A 131 -9.17 4.19 7.88
C VAL A 131 -9.83 4.96 9.03
N SER A 132 -9.10 5.13 10.13
CA SER A 132 -9.52 5.97 11.25
C SER A 132 -8.43 6.99 11.52
N ALA A 133 -8.80 8.21 11.88
CA ALA A 133 -7.83 9.22 12.34
C ALA A 133 -7.51 9.08 13.83
N PHE A 134 -8.26 8.25 14.56
CA PHE A 134 -8.07 8.05 16.01
C PHE A 134 -7.18 6.85 16.32
N GLU A 135 -6.96 5.97 15.34
CA GLU A 135 -6.20 4.74 15.52
C GLU A 135 -5.18 4.56 14.40
N GLY A 136 -3.97 4.16 14.80
CA GLY A 136 -2.87 3.87 13.89
C GLY A 136 -2.37 5.08 13.11
N ASP A 137 -1.55 4.80 12.11
CA ASP A 137 -0.82 5.81 11.36
C ASP A 137 -0.69 5.50 9.86
N LEU A 138 0.11 6.30 9.16
CA LEU A 138 0.42 6.15 7.75
C LEU A 138 0.93 4.74 7.42
N LEU A 139 1.77 4.14 8.26
CA LEU A 139 2.33 2.81 7.97
C LEU A 139 1.25 1.73 8.12
N ASP A 140 0.29 1.90 9.03
CA ASP A 140 -0.90 1.02 9.08
C ASP A 140 -1.72 1.09 7.79
N GLY A 141 -1.94 2.29 7.25
CA GLY A 141 -2.65 2.47 5.97
C GLY A 141 -1.90 1.86 4.80
N TYR A 142 -0.58 2.05 4.77
CA TYR A 142 0.32 1.50 3.75
C TYR A 142 0.31 -0.04 3.79
N ARG A 143 0.45 -0.63 4.98
CA ARG A 143 0.37 -2.09 5.19
C ARG A 143 -0.96 -2.69 4.76
N GLN A 144 -2.08 -2.01 4.99
CA GLN A 144 -3.38 -2.52 4.54
C GLN A 144 -3.47 -2.62 3.01
N VAL A 145 -2.85 -1.69 2.27
CA VAL A 145 -2.76 -1.79 0.81
C VAL A 145 -1.83 -2.92 0.39
N ILE A 146 -0.69 -3.11 1.09
CA ILE A 146 0.19 -4.29 0.88
C ILE A 146 -0.62 -5.58 1.06
N ASP A 147 -1.38 -5.74 2.16
CA ASP A 147 -2.19 -6.93 2.41
C ASP A 147 -3.17 -7.22 1.26
N ARG A 148 -3.84 -6.19 0.72
CA ARG A 148 -4.70 -6.36 -0.45
C ARG A 148 -3.92 -6.80 -1.69
N CYS A 149 -2.77 -6.18 -1.97
CA CYS A 149 -1.94 -6.55 -3.11
C CYS A 149 -1.37 -7.96 -3.00
N LEU A 150 -1.05 -8.41 -1.78
CA LEU A 150 -0.61 -9.78 -1.54
C LEU A 150 -1.66 -10.82 -1.96
N ARG A 151 -2.96 -10.47 -1.88
CA ARG A 151 -4.08 -11.34 -2.27
C ARG A 151 -4.35 -11.34 -3.78
N GLU A 152 -3.70 -10.45 -4.54
CA GLU A 152 -3.76 -10.41 -6.01
C GLU A 152 -2.77 -11.37 -6.66
N VAL A 153 -1.88 -11.99 -5.88
CA VAL A 153 -0.85 -12.92 -6.36
C VAL A 153 -1.37 -14.37 -6.30
N SER A 154 -1.17 -15.11 -7.38
CA SER A 154 -1.47 -16.55 -7.46
C SER A 154 -0.39 -17.38 -6.79
N TRP A 155 -0.40 -17.40 -5.45
CA TRP A 155 0.58 -18.10 -4.62
C TRP A 155 0.52 -19.63 -4.70
N ASP A 156 -0.56 -20.20 -5.24
CA ASP A 156 -0.78 -21.63 -5.45
C ASP A 156 0.14 -22.24 -6.52
N ARG A 157 0.89 -21.40 -7.25
CA ARG A 157 1.89 -21.80 -8.22
C ARG A 157 3.20 -22.18 -7.52
N GLU A 158 3.87 -23.20 -8.07
CA GLU A 158 5.20 -23.60 -7.64
C GLU A 158 6.18 -22.42 -7.79
N PRO A 159 6.89 -22.03 -6.73
CA PRO A 159 7.89 -20.97 -6.83
C PRO A 159 9.06 -21.39 -7.73
N GLU A 160 9.72 -20.39 -8.32
CA GLU A 160 11.02 -20.59 -8.94
C GLU A 160 12.11 -20.32 -7.88
N SER A 161 13.25 -19.75 -8.29
CA SER A 161 14.26 -19.22 -7.36
C SER A 161 14.06 -17.72 -7.11
N GLY A 162 14.80 -17.19 -6.13
CA GLY A 162 14.86 -15.76 -5.84
C GLY A 162 13.94 -15.33 -4.70
N ILE A 163 13.86 -14.02 -4.49
CA ILE A 163 13.22 -13.41 -3.33
C ILE A 163 12.19 -12.37 -3.73
N ASN A 164 11.18 -12.20 -2.87
CA ASN A 164 10.32 -11.03 -2.86
C ASN A 164 10.72 -10.12 -1.70
N VAL A 165 10.60 -8.81 -1.87
CA VAL A 165 10.77 -7.85 -0.77
C VAL A 165 9.43 -7.17 -0.48
N VAL A 166 9.04 -7.18 0.79
CA VAL A 166 7.80 -6.55 1.28
C VAL A 166 8.15 -5.54 2.36
N GLY A 167 7.58 -4.33 2.27
CA GLY A 167 7.81 -3.26 3.24
C GLY A 167 8.87 -2.24 2.84
N HIS A 168 9.27 -2.18 1.56
CA HIS A 168 9.97 -1.01 1.04
C HIS A 168 8.99 0.17 1.01
N PHE A 169 9.39 1.30 1.59
CA PHE A 169 8.56 2.49 1.68
C PHE A 169 8.77 3.39 0.46
N PHE A 170 7.85 3.32 -0.49
CA PHE A 170 7.84 4.10 -1.71
C PHE A 170 6.75 5.18 -1.60
N ASP A 171 7.17 6.41 -1.35
CA ASP A 171 6.29 7.55 -1.17
C ASP A 171 6.16 8.43 -2.42
N ARG A 172 7.10 8.34 -3.36
CA ARG A 172 7.19 9.21 -4.53
C ARG A 172 8.13 8.70 -5.63
N TYR A 173 7.99 9.19 -6.85
CA TYR A 173 8.87 8.87 -7.98
C TYR A 173 10.06 9.85 -8.05
N GLU A 174 11.00 9.72 -7.11
CA GLU A 174 12.30 10.41 -7.15
C GLU A 174 13.47 9.43 -7.32
N ALA A 175 14.63 9.92 -7.77
CA ALA A 175 15.78 9.05 -8.06
C ALA A 175 16.34 8.31 -6.85
N ASP A 176 16.14 8.78 -5.63
CA ASP A 176 16.54 8.04 -4.44
C ASP A 176 15.73 6.75 -4.28
N ARG A 177 14.44 6.75 -4.64
CA ARG A 177 13.60 5.54 -4.63
C ARG A 177 14.00 4.55 -5.71
N GLU A 178 14.31 5.03 -6.91
CA GLU A 178 14.86 4.19 -7.97
C GLU A 178 16.21 3.58 -7.56
N ALA A 179 17.08 4.38 -6.93
CA ALA A 179 18.36 3.91 -6.43
C ALA A 179 18.23 2.87 -5.32
N ASP A 180 17.29 3.04 -4.39
CA ASP A 180 16.99 2.07 -3.34
C ASP A 180 16.60 0.70 -3.94
N LEU A 181 15.72 0.70 -4.96
CA LEU A 181 15.27 -0.52 -5.64
C LEU A 181 16.41 -1.18 -6.43
N ALA A 182 17.22 -0.39 -7.14
CA ALA A 182 18.39 -0.89 -7.85
C ALA A 182 19.43 -1.50 -6.89
N GLU A 183 19.61 -0.90 -5.71
CA GLU A 183 20.52 -1.42 -4.70
C GLU A 183 20.01 -2.72 -4.07
N LEU A 184 18.72 -2.84 -3.78
CA LEU A 184 18.12 -4.10 -3.33
C LEU A 184 18.35 -5.23 -4.35
N ALA A 185 18.18 -4.95 -5.65
CA ALA A 185 18.45 -5.91 -6.71
C ALA A 185 19.93 -6.29 -6.77
N ARG A 186 20.84 -5.30 -6.69
CA ARG A 186 22.29 -5.52 -6.69
C ARG A 186 22.74 -6.35 -5.49
N LEU A 187 22.18 -6.10 -4.31
CA LEU A 187 22.48 -6.85 -3.09
C LEU A 187 22.03 -8.31 -3.18
N ALA A 188 20.80 -8.55 -3.67
CA ALA A 188 20.30 -9.91 -3.91
C ALA A 188 21.17 -10.66 -4.92
N ALA A 189 21.51 -10.01 -6.04
CA ALA A 189 22.39 -10.59 -7.05
C ALA A 189 23.80 -10.91 -6.50
N GLY A 190 24.30 -10.08 -5.58
CA GLY A 190 25.58 -10.28 -4.90
C GLY A 190 25.68 -11.58 -4.08
N ILE A 191 24.54 -12.18 -3.72
CA ILE A 191 24.46 -13.51 -3.06
C ILE A 191 23.85 -14.58 -3.96
N GLY A 192 23.76 -14.33 -5.27
CA GLY A 192 23.27 -15.29 -6.26
C GLY A 192 21.74 -15.45 -6.29
N LEU A 193 21.00 -14.49 -5.75
CA LEU A 193 19.53 -14.49 -5.75
C LEU A 193 18.99 -13.45 -6.73
N GLU A 194 17.87 -13.76 -7.37
CA GLU A 194 17.13 -12.80 -8.18
C GLU A 194 16.07 -12.09 -7.33
N LEU A 195 15.93 -10.78 -7.49
CA LEU A 195 14.84 -10.02 -6.90
C LEU A 195 13.61 -10.10 -7.81
N ARG A 196 12.64 -10.93 -7.44
CA ARG A 196 11.44 -11.22 -8.26
C ARG A 196 10.42 -10.11 -8.22
N SER A 197 10.15 -9.60 -7.03
CA SER A 197 9.21 -8.50 -6.83
C SER A 197 9.55 -7.69 -5.60
N VAL A 198 9.28 -6.38 -5.68
CA VAL A 198 9.26 -5.49 -4.52
C VAL A 198 7.85 -4.91 -4.44
N PHE A 199 7.15 -5.18 -3.35
CA PHE A 199 5.79 -4.69 -3.16
C PHE A 199 5.79 -3.18 -3.02
N LEU A 200 4.90 -2.53 -3.76
CA LEU A 200 4.74 -1.07 -3.78
C LEU A 200 6.06 -0.37 -4.14
N SER A 201 6.57 -0.64 -5.35
CA SER A 201 7.89 -0.20 -5.83
C SER A 201 7.83 0.77 -7.01
N GLY A 202 6.67 1.38 -7.27
CA GLY A 202 6.47 2.18 -8.48
C GLY A 202 6.30 1.35 -9.75
N THR A 203 6.05 0.05 -9.62
CA THR A 203 5.81 -0.88 -10.75
C THR A 203 4.32 -1.22 -10.87
N PRO A 204 3.80 -1.41 -12.11
CA PRO A 204 2.39 -1.78 -12.32
C PRO A 204 1.97 -3.03 -11.54
N LEU A 205 0.68 -3.19 -11.29
CA LEU A 205 0.12 -4.33 -10.54
C LEU A 205 0.61 -5.68 -11.08
N GLU A 206 0.80 -5.79 -12.40
CA GLU A 206 1.32 -7.01 -13.03
C GLU A 206 2.72 -7.37 -12.53
N GLY A 207 3.59 -6.39 -12.26
CA GLY A 207 4.91 -6.64 -11.66
C GLY A 207 4.84 -7.16 -10.23
N LEU A 208 3.80 -6.77 -9.48
CA LEU A 208 3.53 -7.34 -8.15
C LEU A 208 3.00 -8.77 -8.26
N ARG A 209 2.20 -9.07 -9.29
CA ARG A 209 1.68 -10.43 -9.52
C ARG A 209 2.80 -11.44 -9.72
N GLU A 210 3.92 -11.05 -10.32
CA GLU A 210 5.07 -11.93 -10.51
C GLU A 210 5.77 -12.38 -9.21
N ALA A 211 5.34 -11.88 -8.05
CA ALA A 211 5.83 -12.34 -6.75
C ALA A 211 5.64 -13.85 -6.51
N TRP A 212 4.72 -14.52 -7.21
CA TRP A 212 4.58 -15.98 -7.15
C TRP A 212 5.89 -16.71 -7.52
N ARG A 213 6.79 -16.10 -8.30
CA ARG A 213 8.08 -16.72 -8.66
C ARG A 213 9.08 -16.76 -7.51
N GLY A 214 8.97 -15.86 -6.53
CA GLY A 214 9.89 -15.80 -5.40
C GLY A 214 9.73 -17.01 -4.48
N ALA A 215 10.85 -17.61 -4.09
CA ALA A 215 10.87 -18.74 -3.16
C ALA A 215 10.78 -18.29 -1.69
N VAL A 216 11.32 -17.11 -1.39
CA VAL A 216 11.38 -16.56 -0.02
C VAL A 216 10.88 -15.12 -0.02
N ASN A 217 10.10 -14.77 0.99
CA ASN A 217 9.69 -13.40 1.25
C ASN A 217 10.60 -12.75 2.29
N VAL A 218 11.25 -11.65 1.91
CA VAL A 218 12.03 -10.80 2.81
C VAL A 218 11.15 -9.65 3.27
N VAL A 219 10.85 -9.62 4.56
CA VAL A 219 9.93 -8.65 5.16
C VAL A 219 10.74 -7.59 5.91
N LEU A 220 10.70 -6.36 5.41
CA LEU A 220 11.34 -5.21 6.03
C LEU A 220 10.54 -4.71 7.25
N PRO A 221 11.14 -3.90 8.15
CA PRO A 221 10.54 -3.59 9.45
C PRO A 221 9.12 -3.02 9.40
N ASP A 222 8.85 -2.13 8.44
CA ASP A 222 7.55 -1.47 8.32
C ASP A 222 6.42 -2.41 7.89
N ALA A 223 6.75 -3.58 7.32
CA ALA A 223 5.81 -4.65 7.00
C ALA A 223 5.92 -5.88 7.92
N ALA A 224 6.75 -5.83 8.97
CA ALA A 224 6.92 -6.95 9.91
C ALA A 224 5.59 -7.49 10.48
N PRO A 225 4.57 -6.66 10.80
CA PRO A 225 3.26 -7.18 11.24
C PRO A 225 2.52 -8.05 10.23
N LEU A 226 2.91 -8.03 8.95
CA LEU A 226 2.33 -8.86 7.88
C LEU A 226 3.09 -10.17 7.67
N ALA A 227 4.21 -10.42 8.36
CA ALA A 227 5.10 -11.55 8.06
C ALA A 227 4.41 -12.92 8.19
N ASP A 228 3.66 -13.12 9.28
CA ASP A 228 2.96 -14.38 9.55
C ASP A 228 1.82 -14.60 8.54
N GLU A 229 1.05 -13.56 8.25
CA GLU A 229 -0.02 -13.60 7.24
C GLU A 229 0.56 -13.87 5.85
N LEU A 230 1.66 -13.22 5.50
CA LEU A 230 2.37 -13.43 4.25
C LEU A 230 2.87 -14.87 4.12
N ALA A 231 3.49 -15.43 5.16
CA ALA A 231 3.92 -16.82 5.16
C ALA A 231 2.72 -17.75 4.95
N ARG A 232 1.60 -17.48 5.62
CA ARG A 232 0.37 -18.26 5.54
C ARG A 232 -0.28 -18.23 4.16
N ILE A 233 -0.44 -17.05 3.56
CA ILE A 233 -1.10 -16.91 2.24
C ILE A 233 -0.19 -17.36 1.10
N SER A 234 1.12 -17.14 1.23
CA SER A 234 2.08 -17.47 0.19
C SER A 234 2.57 -18.91 0.27
N GLY A 235 2.44 -19.58 1.41
CA GLY A 235 3.02 -20.92 1.61
C GLY A 235 4.54 -20.95 1.52
N ARG A 236 5.19 -19.78 1.55
CA ARG A 236 6.64 -19.60 1.38
C ARG A 236 7.26 -19.11 2.69
N PRO A 237 8.55 -19.43 2.97
CA PRO A 237 9.25 -18.86 4.10
C PRO A 237 9.23 -17.33 4.05
N SER A 238 8.89 -16.70 5.17
CA SER A 238 8.97 -15.24 5.35
C SER A 238 9.99 -14.93 6.44
N VAL A 239 11.05 -14.19 6.08
CA VAL A 239 12.10 -13.77 7.00
C VAL A 239 11.97 -12.27 7.27
N VAL A 240 11.82 -11.91 8.54
CA VAL A 240 11.82 -10.50 8.97
C VAL A 240 13.26 -10.03 9.15
N THR A 241 13.61 -8.91 8.53
CA THR A 241 14.96 -8.33 8.59
C THR A 241 14.93 -6.86 9.00
N ASP A 242 16.07 -6.33 9.45
CA ASP A 242 16.31 -4.88 9.46
C ASP A 242 16.38 -4.33 8.02
N LEU A 243 16.41 -3.00 7.87
CA LEU A 243 16.79 -2.37 6.59
C LEU A 243 18.28 -2.60 6.29
N PRO A 244 18.67 -2.82 5.02
CA PRO A 244 20.07 -3.02 4.61
C PRO A 244 20.89 -1.72 4.58
N VAL A 245 20.83 -0.93 5.66
CA VAL A 245 21.45 0.40 5.75
C VAL A 245 22.78 0.33 6.51
N GLY A 246 23.82 0.90 5.89
CA GLY A 246 25.18 0.92 6.41
C GLY A 246 25.85 -0.47 6.45
N LEU A 247 27.18 -0.49 6.57
CA LEU A 247 27.96 -1.72 6.39
C LEU A 247 27.46 -2.92 7.22
N HIS A 248 27.19 -2.69 8.52
CA HIS A 248 26.74 -3.75 9.42
C HIS A 248 25.29 -4.17 9.15
N GLY A 249 24.39 -3.22 8.85
CA GLY A 249 22.99 -3.52 8.55
C GLY A 249 22.87 -4.32 7.26
N THR A 250 23.55 -3.87 6.20
CA THR A 250 23.64 -4.60 4.92
C THR A 250 24.22 -6.00 5.11
N ALA A 251 25.31 -6.15 5.88
CA ALA A 251 25.91 -7.46 6.12
C ALA A 251 24.99 -8.41 6.91
N ARG A 252 24.18 -7.91 7.85
CA ARG A 252 23.16 -8.72 8.54
C ARG A 252 22.06 -9.15 7.58
N TRP A 253 21.57 -8.21 6.77
CA TRP A 253 20.54 -8.47 5.78
C TRP A 253 20.96 -9.57 4.79
N LEU A 254 22.16 -9.46 4.19
CA LEU A 254 22.68 -10.46 3.25
C LEU A 254 22.79 -11.86 3.86
N ARG A 255 23.22 -11.96 5.13
CA ARG A 255 23.29 -13.25 5.84
C ARG A 255 21.91 -13.85 6.07
N ALA A 256 20.98 -13.05 6.61
CA ALA A 256 19.63 -13.51 6.90
C ALA A 256 18.89 -13.98 5.64
N VAL A 257 18.99 -13.20 4.55
CA VAL A 257 18.38 -13.55 3.26
C VAL A 257 19.04 -14.79 2.66
N GLY A 258 20.38 -14.87 2.68
CA GLY A 258 21.11 -16.04 2.16
C GLY A 258 20.90 -17.32 2.98
N GLU A 259 20.64 -17.22 4.28
CA GLU A 259 20.26 -18.36 5.13
C GLU A 259 18.82 -18.82 4.81
N ALA A 260 17.87 -17.89 4.72
CA ALA A 260 16.49 -18.20 4.40
C ALA A 260 16.32 -18.84 3.01
N ALA A 261 17.11 -18.43 2.02
CA ALA A 261 17.06 -18.97 0.66
C ALA A 261 17.73 -20.35 0.49
N ARG A 262 18.39 -20.89 1.54
CA ARG A 262 19.06 -22.20 1.52
C ARG A 262 18.27 -23.31 2.25
N GLY A 263 17.25 -22.94 3.02
CA GLY A 263 16.35 -23.87 3.71
C GLY A 263 15.30 -24.45 2.76
#